data_AF-A0A495SDC4-F1
#
_entry.id   AF-A0A495SDC4-F1
#
_cell.length_a   1.000
_cell.length_b   1.000
_cell.length_c   1.000
_cell.angle_alpha   90.00
_cell.angle_beta   90.00
_cell.angle_gamma   90.00
#
_symmetry.space_group_name_H-M   'P 1'
#
loop_
_entity.id
_entity.type
_entity.pdbx_description
1 polymer ?
#
loop_
_entity_poly.entity_id
_entity_poly.type
_entity_poly.pdbx_seq_one_letter_code
_entity_poly.pdbx_strand_id
1 'polypeptide(L)'
;MANYNRKQYSDAEKAEYWRKRALNGGSDSGRSYSRNSRSSSYSGAPKKRSGAKFTRYKNDGGTERYLTTGWKLSKTKELITFKCVTTDKSADAGKGWLGSIACSVLNKSNMQKSFYWGCMEAKTGKVVIQELGLVLNPKVKNGGYCGTFIQK
;
A
#
# COMPACT_ATOMS: atom_id res chain seq x y z
N MET A 1 -13.50 1.81 -39.95
CA MET A 1 -13.17 0.76 -38.97
C MET A 1 -11.88 0.09 -39.43
N ALA A 2 -10.75 0.32 -38.76
CA ALA A 2 -9.45 -0.19 -39.20
C ALA A 2 -9.17 -1.58 -38.57
N ASN A 3 -9.04 -2.59 -39.44
CA ASN A 3 -8.64 -3.96 -39.08
C ASN A 3 -7.14 -4.00 -38.79
N TYR A 4 -6.74 -4.28 -37.55
CA TYR A 4 -5.35 -4.58 -37.21
C TYR A 4 -5.06 -6.06 -37.47
N ASN A 5 -4.44 -6.33 -38.61
CA ASN A 5 -3.94 -7.66 -38.97
C ASN A 5 -2.58 -7.89 -38.27
N ARG A 6 -2.57 -8.62 -37.15
CA ARG A 6 -1.32 -8.98 -36.44
C ARG A 6 -0.63 -10.10 -37.22
N LYS A 7 0.40 -9.79 -38.02
CA LYS A 7 1.29 -10.79 -38.60
C LYS A 7 1.91 -11.62 -37.46
N GLN A 8 1.58 -12.91 -37.41
CA GLN A 8 2.24 -13.86 -36.53
C GLN A 8 3.49 -14.37 -37.24
N TYR A 9 4.67 -14.11 -36.66
CA TYR A 9 5.93 -14.68 -37.12
C TYR A 9 6.04 -16.13 -36.67
N SER A 10 6.48 -17.00 -37.58
CA SER A 10 6.82 -18.38 -37.25
C SER A 10 8.02 -18.43 -36.29
N ASP A 11 8.15 -19.53 -35.55
CA ASP A 11 9.21 -19.64 -34.54
C ASP A 11 10.62 -19.68 -35.14
N ALA A 12 10.73 -20.10 -36.41
CA ALA A 12 11.97 -20.02 -37.18
C ALA A 12 12.42 -18.56 -37.44
N GLU A 13 11.48 -17.68 -37.78
CA GLU A 13 11.77 -16.25 -38.03
C GLU A 13 12.17 -15.52 -36.75
N LYS A 14 11.57 -15.89 -35.60
CA LYS A 14 11.97 -15.36 -34.29
C LYS A 14 13.39 -15.80 -33.92
N ALA A 15 13.75 -17.05 -34.19
CA ALA A 15 15.09 -17.57 -33.90
C ALA A 15 16.17 -16.86 -34.73
N GLU A 16 15.90 -16.59 -36.01
CA GLU A 16 16.83 -15.86 -36.87
C GLU A 16 17.03 -14.41 -36.42
N TYR A 17 15.94 -13.74 -35.99
CA TYR A 17 16.01 -12.39 -35.44
C TYR A 17 16.92 -12.31 -34.20
N TRP A 18 16.77 -13.25 -33.26
CA TRP A 18 17.61 -13.31 -32.06
C TRP A 18 19.06 -13.66 -32.38
N ARG A 19 19.31 -14.53 -33.38
CA ARG A 19 20.66 -14.89 -33.82
C ARG A 19 21.40 -13.71 -34.48
N LYS A 20 20.74 -12.92 -35.32
CA LYS A 20 21.33 -11.72 -35.94
C LYS A 20 21.70 -10.64 -34.92
N ARG A 21 20.95 -10.52 -33.83
CA ARG A 21 21.24 -9.57 -32.75
C ARG A 21 22.44 -9.99 -31.89
N ALA A 22 22.62 -11.29 -31.67
CA ALA A 22 23.73 -11.82 -30.88
C ALA A 22 25.10 -11.69 -31.57
N LEU A 23 25.13 -11.67 -32.91
CA LEU A 23 26.37 -11.66 -33.69
C LEU A 23 26.91 -10.26 -34.07
N ASN A 24 26.14 -9.20 -33.85
CA ASN A 24 26.54 -7.80 -34.16
C ASN A 24 26.93 -6.96 -32.92
N GLY A 25 27.14 -7.59 -31.76
CA GLY A 25 27.69 -6.94 -30.56
C GLY A 25 29.21 -6.85 -30.60
N GLY A 26 29.74 -6.14 -31.60
CA GLY A 26 31.17 -5.94 -31.82
C GLY A 26 31.86 -5.20 -30.68
N SER A 27 33.01 -5.74 -30.28
CA SER A 27 34.05 -5.17 -29.44
C SER A 27 34.61 -3.86 -30.00
N ASP A 28 34.66 -2.81 -29.18
CA ASP A 28 35.57 -1.69 -29.39
C ASP A 28 36.35 -1.40 -28.10
N SER A 29 37.60 -1.06 -28.31
CA SER A 29 38.70 -1.09 -27.37
C SER A 29 39.06 0.32 -26.91
N GLY A 30 39.47 0.44 -25.64
CA GLY A 30 40.27 1.56 -25.17
C GLY A 30 39.52 2.85 -24.89
N ARG A 31 39.31 3.12 -23.59
CA ARG A 31 39.75 4.37 -22.95
C ARG A 31 39.45 4.28 -21.44
N SER A 32 40.51 4.31 -20.65
CA SER A 32 40.45 4.57 -19.22
C SER A 32 39.82 5.94 -18.96
N TYR A 33 38.63 5.95 -18.39
CA TYR A 33 38.11 7.08 -17.65
C TYR A 33 37.49 6.57 -16.36
N SER A 34 38.10 6.98 -15.26
CA SER A 34 37.49 7.21 -13.94
C SER A 34 36.35 6.27 -13.55
N ARG A 35 36.65 5.39 -12.58
CA ARG A 35 35.66 4.76 -11.70
C ARG A 35 34.80 5.86 -11.06
N ASN A 36 33.75 6.27 -11.75
CA ASN A 36 32.66 7.00 -11.15
C ASN A 36 31.57 5.97 -10.89
N SER A 37 31.79 5.20 -9.81
CA SER A 37 30.77 4.42 -9.14
C SER A 37 29.63 5.36 -8.73
N ARG A 38 28.72 5.64 -9.68
CA ARG A 38 27.41 6.17 -9.36
C ARG A 38 26.58 5.04 -8.78
N SER A 39 27.01 4.60 -7.59
CA SER A 39 26.10 4.20 -6.54
C SER A 39 25.02 5.28 -6.53
N SER A 40 23.83 4.93 -7.01
CA SER A 40 22.62 5.70 -6.73
C SER A 40 22.47 5.66 -5.22
N SER A 41 23.15 6.59 -4.56
CA SER A 41 23.07 6.83 -3.14
C SER A 41 21.67 7.37 -2.89
N TYR A 42 20.71 6.46 -2.76
CA TYR A 42 19.40 6.71 -2.17
C TYR A 42 19.57 6.90 -0.65
N SER A 43 20.47 7.81 -0.28
CA SER A 43 20.80 8.22 1.07
C SER A 43 20.15 9.58 1.30
N GLY A 44 18.94 9.59 1.86
CA GLY A 44 18.42 10.84 2.45
C GLY A 44 16.92 10.97 2.58
N ALA A 45 16.11 10.32 1.75
CA ALA A 45 14.66 10.45 1.89
C ALA A 45 14.16 9.72 3.15
N PRO A 46 13.47 10.40 4.09
CA PRO A 46 12.88 9.75 5.25
C PRO A 46 11.96 8.61 4.79
N LYS A 47 12.31 7.37 5.12
CA LYS A 47 11.49 6.21 4.76
C LYS A 47 10.19 6.24 5.56
N LYS A 48 9.06 6.10 4.86
CA LYS A 48 7.73 6.06 5.47
C LYS A 48 7.65 4.92 6.48
N ARG A 49 7.18 5.24 7.69
CA ARG A 49 7.03 4.26 8.78
C ARG A 49 5.58 3.88 9.07
N SER A 50 4.63 4.49 8.38
CA SER A 50 3.21 4.19 8.55
C SER A 50 2.42 4.64 7.34
N GLY A 51 1.32 3.97 7.03
CA GLY A 51 0.37 4.41 6.00
C GLY A 51 -1.06 4.01 6.33
N ALA A 52 -2.01 4.61 5.63
CA ALA A 52 -3.43 4.24 5.73
C ALA A 52 -4.14 4.46 4.39
N LYS A 53 -5.14 3.63 4.10
CA LYS A 53 -5.97 3.69 2.90
C LYS A 53 -7.44 3.51 3.28
N PHE A 54 -8.30 4.24 2.58
CA PHE A 54 -9.74 4.14 2.71
C PHE A 54 -10.33 3.54 1.43
N THR A 55 -11.24 2.60 1.61
CA THR A 55 -12.01 1.97 0.54
C THR A 55 -13.48 1.99 0.92
N ARG A 56 -14.31 2.48 0.00
CA ARG A 56 -15.76 2.32 0.05
C ARG A 56 -16.14 1.17 -0.86
N TYR A 57 -17.03 0.31 -0.41
CA TYR A 57 -17.50 -0.82 -1.19
C TYR A 57 -18.96 -1.10 -0.84
N LYS A 58 -19.67 -1.80 -1.72
CA LYS A 58 -20.99 -2.35 -1.41
C LYS A 58 -20.84 -3.83 -1.11
N ASN A 59 -21.53 -4.31 -0.07
CA ASN A 59 -21.65 -5.75 0.12
C ASN A 59 -22.68 -6.34 -0.87
N ASP A 60 -22.82 -7.66 -0.88
CA ASP A 60 -23.74 -8.36 -1.79
C ASP A 60 -25.21 -7.94 -1.59
N GLY A 61 -25.56 -7.43 -0.40
CA GLY A 61 -26.87 -6.85 -0.09
C GLY A 61 -27.03 -5.38 -0.48
N GLY A 62 -26.10 -4.80 -1.26
CA GLY A 62 -26.17 -3.42 -1.76
C GLY A 62 -25.90 -2.33 -0.71
N THR A 63 -25.64 -2.71 0.54
CA THR A 63 -25.37 -1.78 1.64
C THR A 63 -23.96 -1.22 1.50
N GLU A 64 -23.81 0.10 1.58
CA GLU A 64 -22.49 0.74 1.58
C GLU A 64 -21.72 0.39 2.85
N ARG A 65 -20.46 0.00 2.67
CA ARG A 65 -19.53 -0.36 3.73
C ARG A 65 -18.22 0.37 3.55
N TYR A 66 -17.59 0.59 4.68
CA TYR A 66 -16.37 1.34 4.81
C TYR A 66 -15.27 0.45 5.33
N LEU A 67 -14.13 0.46 4.65
CA LEU A 67 -12.92 -0.25 5.03
C LEU A 67 -11.75 0.73 5.07
N THR A 68 -11.18 0.89 6.25
CA THR A 68 -9.91 1.58 6.42
C THR A 68 -8.83 0.58 6.80
N THR A 69 -7.80 0.48 5.96
CA THR A 69 -6.60 -0.31 6.26
C THR A 69 -5.45 0.60 6.66
N GLY A 70 -4.60 0.12 7.55
CA GLY A 70 -3.43 0.85 8.02
C GLY A 70 -2.25 -0.08 8.24
N TRP A 71 -1.06 0.49 8.26
CA TRP A 71 0.14 -0.20 8.68
C TRP A 71 1.09 0.76 9.37
N LYS A 72 1.89 0.25 10.30
CA LYS A 72 3.01 0.98 10.89
C LYS A 72 4.15 0.05 11.25
N LEU A 73 5.35 0.57 11.22
CA LEU A 73 6.52 -0.06 11.82
C LEU A 73 6.59 0.33 13.30
N SER A 74 6.67 -0.66 14.18
CA SER A 74 6.92 -0.43 15.61
C SER A 74 8.30 0.21 15.83
N LYS A 75 8.59 0.59 17.08
CA LYS A 75 9.93 1.05 17.48
C LYS A 75 10.97 -0.07 17.25
N THR A 76 10.58 -1.31 17.49
CA THR A 76 11.36 -2.55 17.28
C THR A 76 11.36 -3.04 15.82
N LYS A 77 10.91 -2.21 14.85
CA LYS A 77 10.85 -2.51 13.40
C LYS A 77 9.90 -3.64 13.00
N GLU A 78 8.95 -4.00 13.85
CA GLU A 78 7.91 -4.97 13.52
C GLU A 78 6.80 -4.32 12.70
N LEU A 79 6.32 -5.04 11.67
CA LEU A 79 5.22 -4.56 10.84
C LEU A 79 3.88 -4.91 11.50
N ILE A 80 3.14 -3.87 11.89
CA ILE A 80 1.79 -3.99 12.43
C ILE A 80 0.81 -3.51 11.37
N THR A 81 -0.21 -4.31 11.11
CA THR A 81 -1.27 -4.02 10.14
C THR A 81 -2.62 -3.90 10.84
N PHE A 82 -3.47 -3.04 10.31
CA PHE A 82 -4.77 -2.68 10.86
C PHE A 82 -5.81 -2.82 9.77
N LYS A 83 -6.95 -3.41 10.10
CA LYS A 83 -8.13 -3.53 9.24
C LYS A 83 -9.35 -3.11 10.03
N CYS A 84 -9.92 -1.96 9.68
CA CYS A 84 -11.07 -1.36 10.37
C CYS A 84 -12.26 -1.36 9.41
N VAL A 85 -13.33 -2.05 9.78
CA VAL A 85 -14.49 -2.26 8.90
C VAL A 85 -15.79 -1.91 9.62
N THR A 86 -16.72 -1.30 8.89
CA THR A 86 -18.10 -1.14 9.38
C THR A 86 -18.81 -2.49 9.49
N THR A 87 -19.45 -2.70 10.64
CA THR A 87 -20.31 -3.83 10.92
C THR A 87 -21.76 -3.46 10.69
N ASP A 88 -22.66 -4.45 10.80
CA ASP A 88 -24.12 -4.19 10.73
C ASP A 88 -24.60 -3.32 11.89
N LYS A 89 -23.82 -3.26 12.97
CA LYS A 89 -24.09 -2.45 14.16
C LYS A 89 -23.44 -1.05 14.10
N SER A 90 -22.73 -0.73 13.01
CA SER A 90 -22.12 0.59 12.85
C SER A 90 -23.20 1.61 12.55
N ALA A 91 -23.45 2.50 13.51
CA ALA A 91 -24.45 3.56 13.43
C ALA A 91 -23.79 4.93 13.54
N ASP A 92 -24.50 5.97 13.10
CA ASP A 92 -24.07 7.36 13.27
C ASP A 92 -23.98 7.70 14.76
N ALA A 93 -22.78 8.06 15.18
CA ALA A 93 -22.45 8.57 16.51
C ALA A 93 -22.46 10.12 16.56
N GLY A 94 -22.87 10.76 15.46
CA GLY A 94 -23.01 12.20 15.31
C GLY A 94 -21.91 12.83 14.45
N LYS A 95 -22.25 13.93 13.77
CA LYS A 95 -21.34 14.73 12.95
C LYS A 95 -20.60 13.91 11.87
N GLY A 96 -21.23 12.85 11.36
CA GLY A 96 -20.66 11.99 10.31
C GLY A 96 -19.63 10.96 10.83
N TRP A 97 -19.58 10.75 12.15
CA TRP A 97 -18.81 9.68 12.76
C TRP A 97 -19.66 8.44 12.93
N LEU A 98 -19.10 7.29 12.63
CA LEU A 98 -19.70 5.98 12.83
C LEU A 98 -19.07 5.33 14.06
N GLY A 99 -19.90 4.84 14.97
CA GLY A 99 -19.49 4.00 16.09
C GLY A 99 -19.36 2.53 15.70
N SER A 100 -18.96 1.70 16.66
CA SER A 100 -18.97 0.23 16.54
C SER A 100 -18.19 -0.29 15.31
N ILE A 101 -17.00 0.27 15.08
CA ILE A 101 -16.12 -0.15 13.99
C ILE A 101 -15.24 -1.30 14.46
N ALA A 102 -15.33 -2.43 13.77
CA ALA A 102 -14.54 -3.61 14.07
C ALA A 102 -13.11 -3.42 13.57
N CYS A 103 -12.13 -3.41 14.48
CA CYS A 103 -10.73 -3.14 14.17
C CYS A 103 -9.87 -4.37 14.49
N SER A 104 -9.42 -5.07 13.46
CA SER A 104 -8.46 -6.16 13.58
C SER A 104 -7.04 -5.63 13.47
N VAL A 105 -6.19 -6.02 14.42
CA VAL A 105 -4.76 -5.71 14.45
C VAL A 105 -3.98 -7.00 14.28
N LEU A 106 -2.99 -6.99 13.40
CA LEU A 106 -2.10 -8.13 13.15
C LEU A 106 -0.66 -7.66 13.21
N ASN A 107 0.09 -8.20 14.17
CA ASN A 107 1.54 -8.12 14.14
C ASN A 107 2.08 -9.20 13.20
N LYS A 108 2.80 -8.80 12.15
CA LYS A 108 3.31 -9.72 11.12
C LYS A 108 4.53 -10.51 11.58
N SER A 109 5.25 -10.08 12.62
CA SER A 109 6.43 -10.82 13.11
C SER A 109 6.04 -12.12 13.81
N ASN A 110 5.03 -12.07 14.67
CA ASN A 110 4.57 -13.19 15.50
C ASN A 110 3.17 -13.70 15.11
N MET A 111 2.57 -13.11 14.07
CA MET A 111 1.22 -13.43 13.59
C MET A 111 0.10 -13.26 14.62
N GLN A 112 0.37 -12.58 15.73
CA GLN A 112 -0.61 -12.33 16.78
C GLN A 112 -1.70 -11.40 16.26
N LYS A 113 -2.95 -11.85 16.42
CA LYS A 113 -4.15 -11.11 16.07
C LYS A 113 -4.81 -10.60 17.34
N SER A 114 -5.24 -9.35 17.29
CA SER A 114 -6.00 -8.72 18.37
C SER A 114 -7.17 -7.97 17.75
N PHE A 115 -8.23 -7.81 18.55
CA PHE A 115 -9.46 -7.17 18.11
C PHE A 115 -9.81 -6.03 19.05
N TYR A 116 -10.23 -4.91 18.48
CA TYR A 116 -10.62 -3.71 19.19
C TYR A 116 -11.83 -3.07 18.52
N TRP A 117 -12.53 -2.23 19.29
CA TRP A 117 -13.56 -1.35 18.76
C TRP A 117 -13.01 0.07 18.55
N GLY A 118 -13.56 0.76 17.56
CA GLY A 118 -13.21 2.14 17.26
C GLY A 118 -14.36 2.92 16.67
N CYS A 119 -14.06 4.19 16.35
CA CYS A 119 -14.97 5.10 15.66
C CYS A 119 -14.36 5.54 14.33
N MET A 120 -15.18 5.74 13.30
CA MET A 120 -14.74 6.12 11.95
C MET A 120 -15.49 7.33 11.42
N GLU A 121 -14.80 8.33 10.90
CA GLU A 121 -15.44 9.40 10.12
C GLU A 121 -15.77 8.88 8.70
N ALA A 122 -17.06 8.78 8.35
CA ALA A 122 -17.52 8.17 7.11
C ALA A 122 -16.96 8.85 5.85
N LYS A 123 -16.80 10.18 5.90
CA LYS A 123 -16.33 10.98 4.75
C LYS A 123 -14.87 10.68 4.42
N THR A 124 -14.00 10.66 5.42
CA THR A 124 -12.53 10.60 5.24
C THR A 124 -11.97 9.19 5.40
N GLY A 125 -12.71 8.30 6.08
CA GLY A 125 -12.20 7.00 6.53
C GLY A 125 -11.24 7.11 7.71
N LYS A 126 -11.17 8.27 8.40
CA LYS A 126 -10.34 8.42 9.59
C LYS A 126 -10.89 7.54 10.70
N VAL A 127 -10.05 6.70 11.30
CA VAL A 127 -10.43 5.80 12.39
C VAL A 127 -9.67 6.14 13.66
N VAL A 128 -10.35 6.11 14.80
CA VAL A 128 -9.76 6.26 16.13
C VAL A 128 -10.03 4.98 16.92
N ILE A 129 -8.97 4.37 17.43
CA ILE A 129 -9.02 3.21 18.33
C ILE A 129 -8.55 3.71 19.70
N GLN A 130 -9.50 4.04 20.56
CA GLN A 130 -9.23 4.76 21.81
C GLN A 130 -8.39 3.93 22.80
N GLU A 131 -8.69 2.64 22.94
CA GLU A 131 -7.95 1.71 23.81
C GLU A 131 -6.46 1.62 23.46
N LEU A 132 -6.10 1.84 22.19
CA LEU A 132 -4.72 1.82 21.72
C LEU A 132 -4.09 3.21 21.65
N GLY A 133 -4.86 4.27 21.92
CA GLY A 133 -4.43 5.65 21.67
C GLY A 133 -4.00 5.87 20.22
N LEU A 134 -4.62 5.18 19.26
CA LEU A 134 -4.17 5.07 17.87
C LEU A 134 -5.17 5.66 16.87
N VAL A 135 -4.63 6.33 15.84
CA VAL A 135 -5.40 6.92 14.74
C VAL A 135 -4.91 6.41 13.38
N LEU A 136 -5.85 6.09 12.50
CA LEU A 136 -5.63 5.87 11.08
C LEU A 136 -6.22 7.06 10.33
N ASN A 137 -5.42 7.76 9.54
CA ASN A 137 -5.88 8.88 8.72
C ASN A 137 -5.44 8.71 7.26
N PRO A 138 -6.33 8.19 6.40
CA PRO A 138 -6.06 7.98 4.97
C PRO A 138 -5.85 9.28 4.17
N LYS A 139 -6.34 10.42 4.67
CA LYS A 139 -6.28 11.72 3.96
C LYS A 139 -4.99 12.50 4.20
N VAL A 140 -4.08 12.00 5.03
CA VAL A 140 -2.75 12.61 5.18
C VAL A 140 -1.96 12.47 3.87
N LYS A 141 -1.25 13.52 3.48
CA LYS A 141 -0.35 13.53 2.31
C LYS A 141 0.67 12.37 2.41
N ASN A 142 1.20 11.93 1.26
CA ASN A 142 2.19 10.84 1.17
C ASN A 142 1.63 9.46 1.58
N GLY A 143 0.33 9.21 1.32
CA GLY A 143 -0.30 7.89 1.42
C GLY A 143 -0.85 7.54 2.81
N GLY A 144 -1.37 8.53 3.54
CA GLY A 144 -2.01 8.35 4.83
C GLY A 144 -1.04 8.13 6.00
N TYR A 145 -1.60 8.15 7.20
CA TYR A 145 -0.90 8.01 8.47
C TYR A 145 -1.56 6.95 9.35
N CYS A 146 -0.75 6.24 10.14
CA CYS A 146 -1.22 5.30 11.15
C CYS A 146 -0.27 5.35 12.35
N GLY A 147 -0.73 5.84 13.51
CA GLY A 147 0.14 6.05 14.66
C GLY A 147 -0.61 6.50 15.91
N THR A 148 0.13 6.76 16.99
CA THR A 148 -0.44 7.14 18.27
C THR A 148 -0.74 8.64 18.34
N PHE A 149 -1.87 9.03 18.91
CA PHE A 149 -2.22 10.43 19.17
C PHE A 149 -2.01 10.85 20.63
N ILE A 150 -1.74 9.89 21.51
CA ILE A 150 -1.35 10.17 22.89
C ILE A 150 0.14 10.50 22.91
N GLN A 151 0.49 11.71 23.36
CA GLN A 151 1.86 12.02 23.78
C GLN A 151 2.07 11.33 25.13
N LYS A 152 3.10 10.48 25.21
CA LYS A 152 3.57 9.90 26.47
C LYS A 152 4.61 10.84 27.08
#